data_AF-A0AA96ZWC6-F1
#
_entry.id   AF-A0AA96ZWC6-F1
#
_cell.length_a   1.000
_cell.length_b   1.000
_cell.length_c   1.000
_cell.angle_alpha   90.00
_cell.angle_beta   90.00
_cell.angle_gamma   90.00
#
_symmetry.space_group_name_H-M   'P 1'
#
loop_
_entity.id
_entity.type
_entity.pdbx_description
1 polymer ?
#
loop_
_entity_poly.entity_id
_entity_poly.type
_entity_poly.pdbx_seq_one_letter_code
_entity_poly.pdbx_strand_id
1 'polypeptide(L)'
;MTMIVTPKVFDRIKGEYGKRLENVLTQENLSFLVYEEKGKSIIPSMLITDVFTYTYLFNNDGVYDNKMLISFDDSTKSWTKEMYKHFKKQSIAVEQYLSQK
;
A
#
# COMPACT_ATOMS: atom_id res chain seq x y z
N MET A 1 -0.19 7.69 -9.85
CA MET A 1 -0.28 7.33 -8.42
C MET A 1 -0.32 5.81 -8.29
N THR A 2 0.36 5.22 -7.31
CA THR A 2 0.25 3.77 -7.03
C THR A 2 -0.29 3.57 -5.62
N MET A 3 -1.28 2.70 -5.48
CA MET A 3 -1.80 2.25 -4.18
C MET A 3 -1.56 0.75 -4.06
N ILE A 4 -0.98 0.32 -2.95
CA ILE A 4 -0.77 -1.09 -2.63
C ILE A 4 -1.52 -1.37 -1.34
N VAL A 5 -2.39 -2.37 -1.34
CA VAL A 5 -3.17 -2.75 -0.16
C VAL A 5 -3.14 -4.26 0.04
N THR A 6 -3.50 -4.72 1.23
CA THR A 6 -3.69 -6.15 1.49
C THR A 6 -5.07 -6.62 0.97
N PRO A 7 -5.26 -7.93 0.70
CA PRO A 7 -6.55 -8.51 0.35
C PRO A 7 -7.70 -8.07 1.27
N LYS A 8 -7.47 -8.12 2.58
CA LYS A 8 -8.47 -7.73 3.59
C LYS A 8 -8.89 -6.26 3.46
N VAL A 9 -7.93 -5.37 3.19
CA VAL A 9 -8.21 -3.93 3.01
C VAL A 9 -8.95 -3.71 1.70
N PHE A 10 -8.53 -4.35 0.61
CA PHE A 10 -9.23 -4.25 -0.67
C PHE A 10 -10.68 -4.73 -0.57
N ASP A 11 -10.92 -5.91 0.01
CA ASP A 11 -12.24 -6.49 0.17
C ASP A 11 -13.17 -5.57 0.99
N ARG A 12 -12.63 -4.95 2.04
CA ARG A 12 -13.36 -3.96 2.83
C ARG A 12 -13.72 -2.72 2.01
N ILE A 13 -12.77 -2.15 1.26
CA ILE A 13 -13.03 -0.98 0.40
C ILE A 13 -14.09 -1.31 -0.65
N LYS A 14 -14.01 -2.50 -1.27
CA LYS A 14 -15.00 -2.96 -2.25
C LYS A 14 -16.39 -3.11 -1.63
N GLY A 15 -16.49 -3.69 -0.43
CA GLY A 15 -17.75 -3.85 0.29
C GLY A 15 -18.40 -2.53 0.70
N GLU A 16 -17.61 -1.58 1.21
CA GLU A 16 -18.12 -0.28 1.69
C GLU A 16 -18.33 0.74 0.55
N TYR A 17 -17.54 0.67 -0.53
CA TYR A 17 -17.45 1.74 -1.55
C TYR A 17 -17.46 1.25 -3.01
N GLY A 18 -17.98 0.06 -3.31
CA GLY A 18 -17.88 -0.60 -4.64
C GLY A 18 -18.08 0.31 -5.86
N LYS A 19 -19.20 1.04 -5.95
CA LYS A 19 -19.46 1.97 -7.08
C LYS A 19 -18.41 3.07 -7.24
N ARG A 20 -17.90 3.61 -6.12
CA ARG A 20 -16.86 4.64 -6.14
C ARG A 20 -15.51 4.03 -6.49
N LEU A 21 -15.23 2.82 -5.99
CA LEU A 21 -14.03 2.08 -6.31
C LEU A 21 -13.94 1.78 -7.82
N GLU A 22 -15.04 1.37 -8.45
CA GLU A 22 -15.09 1.15 -9.91
C GLU A 22 -14.66 2.40 -10.69
N ASN A 23 -15.21 3.57 -10.36
CA ASN A 23 -14.83 4.84 -11.01
C ASN A 23 -13.37 5.24 -10.76
N VAL A 24 -12.79 4.83 -9.62
CA VAL A 24 -11.40 5.09 -9.28
C VAL A 24 -10.47 4.16 -10.07
N LEU A 25 -10.86 2.89 -10.26
CA LEU A 25 -10.08 1.90 -11.00
C LEU A 25 -10.05 2.17 -12.51
N THR A 26 -11.00 2.94 -13.07
CA THR A 26 -10.97 3.34 -14.48
C THR A 26 -10.00 4.48 -14.79
N GLN A 27 -9.37 5.10 -13.79
CA GLN A 27 -8.45 6.21 -13.98
C GLN A 27 -7.07 5.71 -14.48
N GLU A 28 -6.66 6.14 -15.67
CA GLU A 28 -5.39 5.73 -16.30
C GLU A 28 -4.14 6.09 -15.47
N ASN A 29 -4.23 7.13 -14.64
CA ASN A 29 -3.13 7.60 -13.80
C ASN A 29 -3.04 6.88 -12.44
N LEU A 30 -3.86 5.85 -12.20
CA LEU A 30 -3.86 5.06 -10.99
C LEU A 30 -3.40 3.61 -11.27
N SER A 31 -2.44 3.13 -10.49
CA SER A 31 -2.15 1.70 -10.38
C SER A 31 -2.63 1.21 -9.02
N PHE A 32 -3.64 0.36 -9.01
CA PHE A 32 -4.14 -0.27 -7.79
C PHE A 32 -3.64 -1.71 -7.73
N LEU A 33 -2.86 -2.03 -6.70
CA LEU A 33 -2.20 -3.31 -6.53
C LEU A 33 -2.62 -3.98 -5.23
N VAL A 34 -2.68 -5.30 -5.24
CA VAL A 34 -2.94 -6.13 -4.06
C VAL A 34 -1.68 -6.91 -3.70
N TYR A 35 -1.23 -6.73 -2.46
CA TYR A 35 -0.10 -7.44 -1.87
C TYR A 35 -0.61 -8.52 -0.90
N GLU A 36 -0.40 -9.78 -1.25
CA GLU A 36 -0.72 -10.89 -0.36
C GLU A 36 0.40 -11.09 0.66
N GLU A 37 0.08 -10.83 1.93
CA GLU A 37 1.03 -11.03 3.04
C GLU A 37 1.32 -12.52 3.22
N LYS A 38 2.61 -12.87 3.32
CA LYS A 38 3.08 -14.26 3.47
C LYS A 38 3.97 -14.39 4.68
N GLY A 39 3.54 -15.19 5.66
CA GLY A 39 4.28 -15.42 6.90
C GLY A 39 4.53 -14.12 7.66
N LYS A 40 5.80 -13.74 7.83
CA LYS A 40 6.22 -12.50 8.52
C LYS A 40 6.33 -11.28 7.59
N SER A 41 6.06 -11.44 6.29
CA SER A 41 6.14 -10.35 5.33
C SER A 41 4.86 -9.50 5.38
N ILE A 42 4.87 -8.51 6.27
CA ILE A 42 3.78 -7.55 6.49
C ILE A 42 4.15 -6.21 5.87
N ILE A 43 3.18 -5.57 5.21
CA ILE A 43 3.40 -4.27 4.57
C ILE A 43 3.17 -3.14 5.60
N PRO A 44 4.14 -2.23 5.82
CA PRO A 44 3.90 -1.05 6.64
C PRO A 44 3.02 -0.04 5.89
N SER A 45 2.26 0.77 6.64
CA SER A 45 1.50 1.86 6.04
C SER A 45 2.43 3.03 5.72
N MET A 46 2.48 3.40 4.44
CA MET A 46 3.41 4.43 3.93
C MET A 46 2.72 5.34 2.92
N LEU A 47 3.17 6.59 2.87
CA LEU A 47 3.00 7.47 1.72
C LEU A 47 4.33 8.10 1.39
N ILE A 48 4.56 8.15 0.09
CA ILE A 48 5.75 8.71 -0.49
C ILE A 48 5.24 9.79 -1.43
N THR A 49 5.57 11.04 -1.13
CA THR A 49 5.31 12.18 -2.02
C THR A 49 6.63 12.73 -2.53
N ASP A 50 6.55 13.76 -3.38
CA ASP A 50 7.74 14.47 -3.81
C ASP A 50 8.37 15.31 -2.70
N VAL A 51 7.57 15.73 -1.71
CA VAL A 51 7.96 16.67 -0.64
C VAL A 51 8.37 15.96 0.64
N PHE A 52 7.62 14.94 1.05
CA PHE A 52 7.82 14.23 2.30
C PHE A 52 7.36 12.77 2.22
N THR A 53 7.78 11.99 3.20
CA THR A 53 7.28 10.63 3.44
C THR A 53 6.59 10.55 4.79
N TYR A 54 5.49 9.80 4.86
CA TYR A 54 4.98 9.28 6.13
C TYR A 54 5.13 7.76 6.18
N THR A 55 5.47 7.22 7.34
CA THR A 55 5.56 5.78 7.56
C THR A 55 5.07 5.44 8.96
N TYR A 56 4.15 4.49 9.04
CA TYR A 56 3.81 3.80 10.27
C TYR A 56 4.49 2.44 10.27
N LEU A 57 5.23 2.16 11.33
CA LEU A 57 5.87 0.88 11.55
C LEU A 57 5.15 0.12 12.66
N PHE A 58 5.31 -1.19 12.63
CA PHE A 58 4.91 -2.04 13.73
C PHE A 58 5.89 -1.85 14.89
N ASN A 59 5.36 -1.81 16.11
CA ASN A 59 6.19 -1.85 17.30
C ASN A 59 6.79 -3.26 17.51
N ASN A 60 7.53 -3.44 18.61
CA ASN A 60 8.14 -4.73 18.94
C ASN A 60 7.12 -5.86 19.17
N ASP A 61 5.87 -5.52 19.45
CA ASP A 61 4.77 -6.48 19.62
C ASP A 61 4.04 -6.79 18.30
N GLY A 62 4.50 -6.22 17.19
CA GLY A 62 3.92 -6.43 15.87
C GLY A 62 2.60 -5.68 15.64
N VAL A 63 2.29 -4.66 16.45
CA VAL A 63 1.08 -3.85 16.32
C VAL A 63 1.40 -2.40 15.95
N TYR A 64 0.45 -1.74 15.31
CA TYR A 64 0.52 -0.30 15.10
C TYR A 64 0.32 0.42 16.43
N ASP A 65 1.32 1.18 16.87
CA ASP A 65 1.27 1.97 18.11
C ASP A 65 0.89 3.43 17.88
N ASN A 66 0.31 3.73 16.70
CA ASN A 66 -0.03 5.06 16.20
C ASN A 66 1.16 6.04 16.10
N LYS A 67 2.40 5.59 16.26
CA LYS A 67 3.56 6.44 15.99
C LYS A 67 3.80 6.51 14.49
N MET A 68 3.96 7.73 14.00
CA MET A 68 4.27 8.02 12.61
C MET A 68 5.65 8.67 12.53
N LEU A 69 6.46 8.21 11.58
CA LEU A 69 7.66 8.90 11.16
C LEU A 69 7.32 9.79 9.97
N ILE A 70 7.55 11.09 10.11
CA ILE A 70 7.49 12.06 9.02
C ILE A 70 8.92 12.50 8.72
N SER A 71 9.32 12.44 7.46
CA SER A 71 10.64 12.87 7.02
C SER A 71 10.57 13.67 5.73
N PHE A 72 11.42 14.67 5.65
CA PHE A 72 11.65 15.53 4.49
C PHE A 72 13.03 15.27 3.87
N ASP A 73 13.79 14.33 4.43
CA ASP A 73 15.15 14.04 4.02
C ASP A 73 15.22 13.07 2.84
N ASP A 74 16.14 13.32 1.91
CA ASP A 74 16.29 12.55 0.67
C ASP A 74 16.74 11.09 0.92
N SER A 75 17.49 10.82 2.00
CA SER A 75 17.87 9.45 2.33
C SER A 75 16.65 8.63 2.78
N THR A 76 15.76 9.23 3.58
CA THR A 76 14.51 8.58 4.00
C THR A 76 13.58 8.35 2.81
N LYS A 77 13.49 9.33 1.90
CA LYS A 77 12.74 9.21 0.64
C LYS A 77 13.30 8.11 -0.26
N SER A 78 14.62 7.94 -0.31
CA SER A 78 15.25 6.88 -1.10
C SER A 78 14.95 5.50 -0.51
N TRP A 79 15.11 5.35 0.80
CA TRP A 79 14.83 4.10 1.50
C TRP A 79 13.36 3.67 1.39
N THR A 80 12.40 4.58 1.60
CA THR A 80 10.97 4.29 1.44
C THR A 80 10.62 3.91 0.00
N LYS A 81 11.25 4.54 -1.02
CA LYS A 81 11.09 4.14 -2.43
C LYS A 81 11.60 2.73 -2.71
N GLU A 82 12.67 2.30 -2.07
CA GLU A 82 13.16 0.92 -2.18
C GLU A 82 12.16 -0.08 -1.59
N MET A 83 11.60 0.22 -0.41
CA MET A 83 10.53 -0.59 0.18
C MET A 83 9.31 -0.66 -0.74
N TYR A 84 8.86 0.47 -1.28
CA TYR A 84 7.78 0.50 -2.27
C TYR A 84 8.06 -0.42 -3.46
N LYS A 85 9.27 -0.35 -4.05
CA LYS A 85 9.66 -1.21 -5.18
C LYS A 85 9.62 -2.70 -4.79
N HIS A 86 10.08 -3.04 -3.59
CA HIS A 86 10.06 -4.41 -3.06
C HIS A 86 8.64 -4.98 -2.97
N PHE A 87 7.71 -4.24 -2.36
CA PHE A 87 6.30 -4.68 -2.25
C PHE A 87 5.60 -4.69 -3.61
N LYS A 88 5.83 -3.67 -4.45
CA LYS A 88 5.26 -3.60 -5.80
C LYS A 88 5.60 -4.82 -6.63
N LYS A 89 6.85 -5.29 -6.61
CA LYS A 89 7.30 -6.47 -7.38
C LYS A 89 6.55 -7.75 -7.02
N GLN A 90 6.07 -7.85 -5.79
CA GLN A 90 5.34 -9.01 -5.27
C GLN A 90 3.83 -8.83 -5.27
N SER A 91 3.34 -7.66 -5.67
CA SER A 91 1.92 -7.36 -5.75
C SER A 91 1.39 -7.71 -7.13
N ILE A 92 0.10 -8.05 -7.20
CA ILE A 92 -0.62 -8.25 -8.45
C ILE A 92 -1.59 -7.09 -8.69
N ALA A 93 -1.95 -6.86 -9.95
CA ALA A 93 -2.95 -5.85 -10.28
C ALA A 93 -4.33 -6.27 -9.74
N VAL A 94 -5.18 -5.30 -9.38
CA VAL A 94 -6.53 -5.59 -8.86
C VAL A 94 -7.35 -6.44 -9.81
N GLU A 95 -7.20 -6.25 -11.12
CA GLU A 95 -7.89 -7.02 -12.16
C GLU A 95 -7.51 -8.50 -12.10
N GLN A 96 -6.22 -8.78 -11.90
CA GLN A 96 -5.71 -10.14 -11.73
C GLN A 96 -6.19 -10.74 -10.40
N TYR A 97 -6.20 -9.95 -9.33
CA TYR A 97 -6.71 -10.39 -8.03
C TYR A 97 -8.20 -10.77 -8.09
N LEU A 98 -9.01 -9.97 -8.78
CA LEU A 98 -10.44 -10.22 -8.95
C LEU A 98 -10.72 -11.49 -9.78
N SER A 99 -9.86 -11.83 -10.74
CA SER A 99 -10.00 -13.06 -11.54
C SER A 99 -9.67 -14.36 -10.81
N GLN A 100 -9.03 -14.29 -9.63
CA GLN A 100 -8.63 -15.46 -8.83
C GLN A 100 -9.67 -15.86 -7.78
N LYS A 101 -10.74 -15.06 -7.61
CA LYS A 101 -11.85 -15.30 -6.69
C LYS A 101 -13.09 -15.77 -7.44
#